data_AF-A0A1D3TPB9-F1
#
_entry.id   AF-A0A1D3TPB9-F1
#
_cell.length_a   1.000
_cell.length_b   1.000
_cell.length_c   1.000
_cell.angle_alpha   90.00
_cell.angle_beta   90.00
_cell.angle_gamma   90.00
#
_symmetry.space_group_name_H-M   'P 1'
#
loop_
_entity.id
_entity.type
_entity.pdbx_description
1 polymer ?
#
loop_
_entity_poly.entity_id
_entity_poly.type
_entity_poly.pdbx_seq_one_letter_code
_entity_poly.pdbx_strand_id
1 'polypeptide(L)'
;MPDQKTADELRKKHRIEGIGLFYLQGGFDISRLSGIYKFMMNQMIRMMEPALLKKEDKTEAEEEYLKMIKEGGDFVNEENLRPVIEWYERCQSL
;
A
#
# COMPACT_ATOMS: atom_id res chain seq x y z
N MET A 1 5.60 -2.45 -3.21
CA MET A 1 4.61 -3.01 -4.15
C MET A 1 4.31 -4.46 -3.80
N PRO A 2 3.04 -4.92 -3.84
CA PRO A 2 2.74 -6.34 -3.66
C PRO A 2 3.43 -7.18 -4.75
N ASP A 3 3.94 -8.34 -4.36
CA ASP A 3 4.55 -9.27 -5.30
C ASP A 3 3.50 -10.01 -6.15
N GLN A 4 3.95 -10.73 -7.17
CA GLN A 4 3.06 -11.46 -8.08
C GLN A 4 2.21 -12.50 -7.34
N LYS A 5 2.78 -13.16 -6.32
CA LYS A 5 2.07 -14.15 -5.52
C LYS A 5 0.87 -13.52 -4.79
N THR A 6 1.06 -12.34 -4.23
CA THR A 6 0.01 -11.56 -3.56
C THR A 6 -1.10 -11.20 -4.54
N ALA A 7 -0.76 -10.81 -5.77
CA ALA A 7 -1.74 -10.49 -6.80
C ALA A 7 -2.58 -11.72 -7.19
N ASP A 8 -1.96 -12.89 -7.32
CA ASP A 8 -2.66 -14.15 -7.65
C ASP A 8 -3.62 -14.59 -6.53
N GLU A 9 -3.19 -14.45 -5.27
CA GLU A 9 -4.02 -14.73 -4.10
C GLU A 9 -5.24 -13.80 -4.04
N LEU A 10 -5.07 -12.50 -4.33
CA LEU A 10 -6.18 -11.54 -4.38
C LEU A 10 -7.17 -11.90 -5.49
N ARG A 11 -6.69 -12.27 -6.68
CA ARG A 11 -7.56 -12.71 -7.78
C ARG A 11 -8.41 -13.91 -7.37
N LYS A 12 -7.78 -14.92 -6.76
CA LYS A 12 -8.48 -16.12 -6.29
C LYS A 12 -9.49 -15.79 -5.20
N LYS A 13 -9.10 -15.01 -4.20
CA LYS A 13 -9.95 -14.64 -3.05
C LYS A 13 -11.21 -13.88 -3.48
N HIS A 14 -11.06 -12.99 -4.46
CA HIS A 14 -12.14 -12.12 -4.93
C HIS A 14 -12.80 -12.60 -6.23
N ARG A 15 -12.43 -13.80 -6.74
CA ARG A 15 -12.95 -14.39 -7.99
C ARG A 15 -12.83 -13.44 -9.18
N ILE A 16 -11.68 -12.77 -9.30
CA ILE A 16 -11.40 -11.79 -10.35
C ILE A 16 -10.85 -12.50 -11.58
N GLU A 17 -11.67 -12.62 -12.62
CA GLU A 17 -11.33 -13.25 -13.90
C GLU A 17 -11.57 -12.27 -15.06
N GLY A 18 -10.73 -12.33 -16.09
CA GLY A 18 -10.92 -11.56 -17.34
C GLY A 18 -10.73 -10.05 -17.25
N ILE A 19 -10.47 -9.47 -16.07
CA ILE A 19 -10.26 -8.03 -15.88
C ILE A 19 -8.87 -7.71 -15.30
N GLY A 20 -8.38 -6.49 -15.60
CA GLY A 20 -7.13 -5.97 -15.06
C GLY A 20 -7.18 -5.79 -13.54
N LEU A 21 -6.11 -6.16 -12.84
CA LEU A 21 -5.93 -5.94 -11.41
C LEU A 21 -4.68 -5.10 -11.23
N PHE A 22 -4.82 -3.96 -10.56
CA PHE A 22 -3.75 -3.00 -10.37
C PHE A 22 -3.68 -2.62 -8.89
N TYR A 23 -2.47 -2.41 -8.39
CA TYR A 23 -2.24 -1.88 -7.06
C TYR A 23 -1.83 -0.41 -7.17
N LEU A 24 -2.63 0.46 -6.59
CA LEU A 24 -2.32 1.88 -6.46
C LEU A 24 -2.08 2.17 -4.99
N GLN A 25 -0.84 2.52 -4.65
CA GLN A 25 -0.51 2.93 -3.28
C GLN A 25 -1.24 4.23 -2.96
N GLY A 26 -1.95 4.23 -1.83
CA GLY A 26 -2.61 5.43 -1.29
C GLY A 26 -1.78 6.10 -0.20
N GLY A 27 -2.31 7.18 0.36
CA GLY A 27 -1.72 7.88 1.50
C GLY A 27 -2.05 7.26 2.86
N PHE A 28 -1.30 7.67 3.89
CA PHE A 28 -1.59 7.39 5.28
C PHE A 28 -1.72 8.68 6.09
N ASP A 29 -2.84 8.82 6.78
CA ASP A 29 -3.08 9.94 7.69
C ASP A 29 -3.90 9.47 8.89
N ILE A 30 -3.23 9.38 10.05
CA ILE A 30 -3.86 8.96 11.30
C ILE A 30 -4.86 9.98 11.84
N SER A 31 -4.77 11.25 11.41
CA SER A 31 -5.71 12.30 11.81
C SER A 31 -7.11 12.05 11.24
N ARG A 32 -7.18 11.43 10.06
CA ARG A 32 -8.42 11.05 9.35
C ARG A 32 -9.09 9.81 9.94
N LEU A 33 -8.38 9.01 10.74
CA LEU A 33 -8.99 7.91 11.48
C LEU A 33 -9.71 8.44 12.72
N SER A 34 -10.84 7.83 13.07
CA SER A 34 -11.63 8.18 14.24
C SER A 34 -11.97 6.94 15.10
N GLY A 35 -12.34 7.19 16.36
CA GLY A 35 -12.78 6.16 17.30
C GLY A 35 -11.78 5.02 17.52
N ILE A 36 -12.29 3.79 17.52
CA ILE A 36 -11.51 2.58 17.83
C ILE A 36 -10.39 2.31 16.81
N TYR A 37 -10.60 2.66 15.54
CA TYR A 37 -9.60 2.45 14.49
C TYR A 37 -8.37 3.33 14.72
N LYS A 38 -8.58 4.60 15.09
CA LYS A 38 -7.48 5.50 15.46
C LYS A 38 -6.71 4.96 16.66
N PHE A 39 -7.42 4.46 17.68
CA PHE A 39 -6.80 3.88 18.86
C PHE A 39 -5.93 2.66 18.50
N MET A 40 -6.48 1.69 17.76
CA MET A 40 -5.76 0.50 17.33
C MET A 40 -4.51 0.85 16.51
N MET A 41 -4.63 1.80 15.57
CA MET A 41 -3.51 2.24 14.74
C MET A 41 -2.39 2.86 15.58
N ASN A 42 -2.72 3.73 16.54
CA ASN A 42 -1.74 4.31 17.45
C ASN A 42 -1.01 3.24 18.28
N GLN A 43 -1.74 2.22 18.75
CA GLN A 43 -1.13 1.13 19.50
C GLN A 43 -0.17 0.31 18.63
N MET A 44 -0.54 0.03 17.38
CA MET A 44 0.34 -0.66 16.43
C MET A 44 1.62 0.15 16.16
N ILE A 45 1.50 1.46 15.88
CA ILE A 45 2.66 2.35 15.65
C ILE A 45 3.60 2.32 16.86
N ARG A 46 3.06 2.48 18.08
CA ARG A 46 3.84 2.43 19.32
C ARG A 46 4.61 1.12 19.54
N MET A 47 4.09 0.01 19.03
CA MET A 47 4.75 -1.29 19.13
C MET A 47 5.79 -1.50 18.02
N MET A 48 5.46 -1.13 16.77
CA MET A 48 6.31 -1.38 15.61
C MET A 48 7.46 -0.37 15.48
N GLU A 49 7.23 0.90 15.77
CA GLU A 49 8.25 1.96 15.59
C GLU A 49 9.55 1.65 16.35
N PRO A 50 9.54 1.30 17.65
CA PRO A 50 10.76 0.98 18.37
C PRO A 50 11.44 -0.29 17.88
N ALA A 51 10.65 -1.28 17.44
CA ALA A 51 11.17 -2.54 16.93
C ALA A 51 11.90 -2.33 15.60
N LEU A 52 11.30 -1.56 14.69
CA LEU A 52 11.91 -1.23 13.40
C LEU A 52 13.12 -0.32 13.58
N LEU A 53 13.06 0.70 14.44
CA LEU A 53 14.20 1.61 14.67
C LEU A 53 15.45 0.88 15.16
N LYS A 54 15.30 -0.13 16.01
CA LYS A 54 16.41 -0.94 16.56
C LYS A 54 16.99 -1.97 15.59
N LYS A 55 16.29 -2.27 14.49
CA LYS A 55 16.77 -3.22 13.48
C LYS A 55 17.93 -2.58 12.69
N GLU A 56 19.10 -3.20 12.62
CA GLU A 56 20.24 -2.63 11.88
C GLU A 56 20.11 -2.88 10.36
N ASP A 57 19.44 -3.96 9.97
CA ASP A 57 19.20 -4.41 8.61
C ASP A 57 17.77 -4.08 8.13
N LYS A 58 17.40 -2.80 8.16
CA LYS A 58 16.11 -2.36 7.61
C LYS A 58 16.11 -2.52 6.10
N THR A 59 15.05 -3.13 5.58
CA THR A 59 14.74 -3.12 4.15
C THR A 59 14.19 -1.76 3.73
N GLU A 60 14.30 -1.41 2.45
CA GLU A 60 13.73 -0.18 1.90
C GLU A 60 12.23 -0.04 2.22
N ALA A 61 11.48 -1.14 2.13
CA ALA A 61 10.06 -1.17 2.50
C ALA A 61 9.80 -0.87 3.99
N GLU A 62 10.68 -1.31 4.88
CA GLU A 62 10.59 -1.00 6.32
C GLU A 62 10.92 0.46 6.61
N GLU A 63 11.85 1.06 5.87
CA GLU A 63 12.17 2.49 5.97
C GLU A 63 11.04 3.37 5.44
N GLU A 64 10.47 3.03 4.29
CA GLU A 64 9.28 3.70 3.73
C GLU A 64 8.09 3.62 4.69
N TYR A 65 7.86 2.44 5.28
CA TYR A 65 6.82 2.25 6.28
C TYR A 65 7.06 3.10 7.53
N LEU A 66 8.30 3.15 8.04
CA LEU A 66 8.67 3.99 9.18
C LEU A 66 8.41 5.48 8.89
N LYS A 67 8.75 5.94 7.70
CA LYS A 67 8.47 7.32 7.27
C LYS A 67 6.96 7.57 7.24
N MET A 68 6.20 6.66 6.64
CA MET A 68 4.74 6.73 6.54
C MET A 68 4.07 6.82 7.91
N ILE A 69 4.46 6.00 8.89
CA ILE A 69 3.81 6.03 10.21
C ILE A 69 4.21 7.25 11.06
N LYS A 70 5.39 7.82 10.84
CA LYS A 70 5.90 8.99 11.59
C LYS A 70 5.35 10.30 11.06
N GLU A 71 5.41 10.48 9.75
CA GLU A 71 5.14 11.76 9.09
C GLU A 71 3.73 11.77 8.46
N GLY A 72 3.07 10.61 8.40
CA GLY A 72 2.01 10.41 7.42
C GLY A 72 2.58 10.48 6.01
N GLY A 73 1.70 10.68 5.04
CA GLY A 73 2.12 11.09 3.71
C GLY A 73 1.13 10.72 2.64
N ASP A 74 1.21 11.49 1.55
CA ASP A 74 0.64 11.07 0.28
C ASP A 74 1.71 10.28 -0.48
N PHE A 75 1.43 9.00 -0.71
CA PHE A 75 2.30 8.10 -1.47
C PHE A 75 1.71 7.80 -2.86
N VAL A 76 0.71 8.59 -3.28
CA VAL A 76 0.18 8.54 -4.64
C VAL A 76 1.27 9.03 -5.59
N ASN A 77 1.57 8.20 -6.58
CA ASN A 77 2.53 8.50 -7.63
C ASN A 77 1.86 8.25 -8.98
N GLU A 78 1.93 9.23 -9.87
CA GLU A 78 1.36 9.15 -11.23
C GLU A 78 1.97 7.99 -12.03
N GLU A 79 3.23 7.63 -11.80
CA GLU A 79 3.87 6.48 -12.44
C GLU A 79 3.15 5.16 -12.12
N ASN A 80 2.52 5.05 -10.95
CA ASN A 80 1.72 3.88 -10.59
C ASN A 80 0.42 3.77 -11.40
N LEU A 81 -0.03 4.86 -12.03
CA LEU A 81 -1.19 4.85 -12.95
C LEU A 81 -0.84 4.35 -14.34
N ARG A 82 0.43 4.38 -14.75
CA ARG A 82 0.85 3.99 -16.11
C ARG A 82 0.30 2.62 -16.53
N PRO A 83 0.36 1.54 -15.72
CA PRO A 83 -0.20 0.25 -16.09
C PRO A 83 -1.72 0.26 -16.33
N VAL A 84 -2.45 1.13 -15.61
CA VAL A 84 -3.90 1.31 -15.76
C VAL A 84 -4.20 1.99 -17.09
N ILE A 85 -3.46 3.06 -17.41
CA ILE A 85 -3.60 3.83 -18.66
C ILE A 85 -3.32 2.92 -19.86
N GLU A 86 -2.19 2.21 -19.84
CA GLU A 86 -1.82 1.28 -20.91
C GLU A 86 -2.86 0.17 -21.12
N TRP A 87 -3.46 -0.34 -20.03
CA TRP A 87 -4.55 -1.31 -20.13
C TRP A 87 -5.80 -0.70 -20.75
N TYR A 88 -6.17 0.51 -20.33
CA TYR A 88 -7.34 1.22 -20.86
C TYR A 88 -7.20 1.50 -22.35
N GLU A 89 -6.04 1.98 -22.81
CA GLU A 89 -5.77 2.25 -24.23
C GLU A 89 -5.83 0.98 -25.09
N ARG A 90 -5.32 -0.16 -24.58
CA ARG A 90 -5.46 -1.46 -25.26
C ARG A 90 -6.91 -1.92 -25.35
N CYS A 91 -7.72 -1.66 -24.33
CA CYS A 91 -9.15 -1.98 -24.37
C CYS A 91 -9.95 -1.09 -25.32
N GLN A 92 -9.52 0.16 -25.57
CA GLN A 92 -10.19 1.09 -26.48
C GLN A 92 -9.90 0.85 -27.97
N SER A 93 -8.84 0.10 -28.28
CA SER A 93 -8.39 -0.20 -29.65
C SER A 93 -8.95 -1.51 -30.21
N LEU A 94 -9.95 -2.09 -29.52
CA LEU A 94 -10.76 -3.25 -29.91
C LEU A 94 -12.18 -2.79 -30.27
#